data_AF-A0A3B0XP46-F1
#
_entry.id   AF-A0A3B0XP46-F1
#
_cell.length_a   1.000
_cell.length_b   1.000
_cell.length_c   1.000
_cell.angle_alpha   90.00
_cell.angle_beta   90.00
_cell.angle_gamma   90.00
#
_symmetry.space_group_name_H-M   'P 1'
#
loop_
_entity.id
_entity.type
_entity.pdbx_description
1 polymer ?
#
loop_
_entity_poly.entity_id
_entity_poly.type
_entity_poly.pdbx_seq_one_letter_code
_entity_poly.pdbx_strand_id
1 'polypeptide(L)' 'MTEETNLTNHFLIAMPSLEDGNFSQSVTYICEHDDN' A
#
# COMPACT_ATOMS: atom_id res chain seq x y z
N MET A 1 3.21 17.72 -14.23
CA MET A 1 4.18 16.71 -13.75
C MET A 1 3.35 15.71 -12.98
N THR A 2 2.81 14.70 -13.66
CA THR A 2 2.02 13.65 -13.04
C THR A 2 3.02 12.58 -12.59
N GLU A 3 3.28 12.51 -11.29
CA GLU A 3 4.04 11.41 -10.72
C GLU A 3 3.15 10.17 -10.75
N GLU A 4 3.39 9.26 -11.69
CA GLU A 4 2.75 7.94 -11.67
C GLU A 4 3.18 7.22 -10.39
N THR A 5 2.20 6.90 -9.55
CA THR A 5 2.44 6.33 -8.22
C THR A 5 2.55 4.82 -8.33
N ASN A 6 3.56 4.34 -9.06
CA ASN A 6 3.81 2.91 -9.18
C ASN A 6 4.40 2.37 -7.87
N LEU A 7 3.63 1.54 -7.16
CA LEU A 7 4.02 0.93 -5.89
C LEU A 7 4.50 -0.52 -6.03
N THR A 8 4.84 -0.97 -7.25
CA THR A 8 5.35 -2.33 -7.48
C THR A 8 6.62 -2.58 -6.65
N ASN A 9 6.70 -3.75 -6.02
CA ASN A 9 7.76 -4.16 -5.08
C ASN A 9 7.91 -3.27 -3.83
N HIS A 10 6.87 -2.53 -3.44
CA HIS A 10 6.86 -1.76 -2.20
C HIS A 10 6.16 -2.49 -1.05
N PHE A 11 6.55 -2.15 0.17
CA PHE A 11 5.85 -2.54 1.38
C PHE A 11 4.96 -1.39 1.86
N LEU A 12 3.67 -1.65 1.98
CA LEU A 12 2.72 -0.77 2.65
C LEU A 12 2.61 -1.19 4.11
N ILE A 13 2.83 -0.23 5.00
CA ILE A 13 2.71 -0.42 6.44
C ILE A 13 1.44 0.29 6.89
N ALA A 14 0.53 -0.45 7.52
CA ALA A 14 -0.68 0.13 8.05
C ALA A 14 -0.35 1.11 9.17
N MET A 15 -0.85 2.34 9.04
CA MET A 15 -0.68 3.34 10.09
C MET A 15 -1.51 2.96 11.33
N PRO A 16 -1.08 3.33 12.54
CA PRO A 16 -1.78 3.00 13.78
C PRO A 16 -3.21 3.55 13.87
N SER A 17 -3.51 4.59 13.10
CA SER A 17 -4.84 5.20 13.00
C SER A 17 -5.75 4.53 11.96
N LEU A 18 -5.32 3.45 11.31
CA LEU A 18 -6.15 2.71 10.37
C LEU A 18 -7.22 1.93 11.15
N GLU A 19 -8.46 2.40 11.09
CA GLU A 19 -9.60 1.80 11.80
C GLU A 19 -10.12 0.50 11.15
N ASP A 20 -9.54 0.07 10.03
CA ASP A 20 -9.89 -1.21 9.42
C ASP A 20 -9.22 -2.37 10.17
N GLY A 21 -10.04 -3.19 10.84
CA GLY A 21 -9.58 -4.31 11.66
C GLY A 21 -8.86 -5.43 10.89
N ASN A 22 -9.04 -5.54 9.57
CA ASN A 22 -8.33 -6.53 8.77
C ASN A 22 -6.91 -6.08 8.43
N PHE A 23 -6.70 -4.77 8.35
CA PHE A 23 -5.42 -4.18 7.97
C PHE A 23 -4.66 -3.53 9.12
N SER A 24 -5.25 -3.38 10.31
CA SER A 24 -4.56 -2.83 11.48
C SER A 24 -3.28 -3.60 11.80
N GLN A 25 -2.16 -2.86 11.96
CA GLN A 25 -0.82 -3.42 12.18
C GLN A 25 -0.35 -4.45 11.12
N SER A 26 -0.87 -4.38 9.89
CA SER A 26 -0.43 -5.24 8.79
C SER A 26 0.74 -4.65 7.98
N VAL A 27 1.51 -5.54 7.35
CA VAL A 27 2.52 -5.20 6.35
C VAL A 27 2.14 -5.91 5.05
N THR A 28 1.89 -5.14 4.00
CA THR A 28 1.45 -5.65 2.71
C THR A 28 2.55 -5.43 1.68
N TYR A 29 2.90 -6.48 0.94
CA TYR A 29 3.82 -6.39 -0.20
C TYR A 29 3.04 -6.29 -1.50
N ILE A 30 3.41 -5.33 -2.35
CA ILE A 30 2.79 -5.18 -3.67
C ILE A 30 3.67 -5.87 -4.70
N CYS A 31 3.19 -6.99 -5.25
CA CYS A 31 3.89 -7.72 -6.32
C CYS A 31 3.82 -7.01 -7.67
N GLU A 32 2.70 -6.33 -7.93
CA GLU A 32 2.42 -5.62 -9.17
C GLU A 32 1.43 -4.49 -8.86
N HIS A 33 1.72 -3.29 -9.37
CA HIS A 33 0.81 -2.14 -9.35
C HIS A 33 0.56 -1.74 -10.80
N ASP A 34 -0.70 -1.79 -11.21
CA ASP A 34 -1.17 -1.34 -12.52
C ASP A 34 -2.20 -0.21 -12.31
N ASP A 35 -2.02 0.89 -13.04
CA ASP A 35 -2.84 2.11 -12.93
C ASP A 35 -4.13 2.04 -13.79
N ASN A 36 -4.40 0.91 -14.47
CA ASN A 36 -5.44 0.77 -15.49
C ASN A 36 -6.70 -0.01 -15.04
#